data_AF-A0A975FKL7-F1
#
_entry.id   AF-A0A975FKL7-F1
#
_cell.length_a   1.000
_cell.length_b   1.000
_cell.length_c   1.000
_cell.angle_alpha   90.00
_cell.angle_beta   90.00
_cell.angle_gamma   90.00
#
_symmetry.space_group_name_H-M   'P 1'
#
loop_
_entity.id
_entity.type
_entity.pdbx_description
1 polymer ?
#
loop_
_entity_poly.entity_id
_entity_poly.type
_entity_poly.pdbx_seq_one_letter_code
_entity_poly.pdbx_strand_id
1 'polypeptide(L)'
;MFNIYESNNLNKRSTILKKIVLISNLLSLSFIIKFCSLHLANTSFLNLEFLKIFFFVEFFSFIPLLFIHLYSNRFIAFIGTFLIDFISIFFNYKFRLYNPILGCTYAFCWGILPSFFLKKEERSFFKIYIYILIIFICHFFLFHVPIVYWGFDRNFADILKNNFNFVSFIERIKKIFFFPSIKTESNMFETIIRFVLLIKFFTIFALSFLITFLYIKIKEQILSLF
;
A
#
# COMPACT_ATOMS: atom_id res chain seq x y z
N MET A 1 43.34 -15.43 17.47
CA MET A 1 42.43 -14.26 17.45
C MET A 1 41.87 -13.96 16.05
N PHE A 2 42.65 -14.10 14.97
CA PHE A 2 42.18 -13.90 13.58
C PHE A 2 41.01 -14.83 13.16
N ASN A 3 41.08 -16.13 13.47
CA ASN A 3 40.03 -17.10 13.09
C ASN A 3 38.63 -16.83 13.69
N ILE A 4 38.56 -16.18 14.86
CA ILE A 4 37.28 -15.85 15.50
C ILE A 4 36.65 -14.62 14.84
N TYR A 5 37.48 -13.65 14.42
CA TYR A 5 37.01 -12.46 13.72
C TYR A 5 36.50 -12.79 12.32
N GLU A 6 37.18 -13.71 11.62
CA GLU A 6 36.80 -14.11 10.27
C GLU A 6 35.55 -14.99 10.25
N SER A 7 35.40 -15.92 11.21
CA SER A 7 34.18 -16.73 11.36
C SER A 7 32.96 -15.87 11.76
N ASN A 8 33.15 -14.88 12.64
CA ASN A 8 32.10 -13.93 13.01
C ASN A 8 31.67 -13.06 11.82
N ASN A 9 32.62 -12.63 10.97
CA ASN A 9 32.31 -11.87 9.76
C ASN A 9 31.58 -12.73 8.71
N LEU A 10 31.96 -14.00 8.53
CA LEU A 10 31.27 -14.94 7.63
C LEU A 10 29.83 -15.21 8.09
N ASN A 11 29.61 -15.44 9.39
CA ASN A 11 28.27 -15.61 9.96
C ASN A 11 27.41 -14.32 9.83
N LYS A 12 28.02 -13.15 9.99
CA LYS A 12 27.33 -11.86 9.78
C LYS A 12 26.97 -11.65 8.30
N ARG A 13 27.85 -12.01 7.37
CA ARG A 13 27.55 -11.96 5.93
C ARG A 13 26.44 -12.92 5.54
N SER A 14 26.47 -14.17 6.02
CA SER A 14 25.45 -15.17 5.69
C SER A 14 24.07 -14.77 6.20
N THR A 15 23.98 -14.16 7.38
CA THR A 15 22.72 -13.65 7.94
C THR A 15 22.17 -12.44 7.18
N ILE A 16 23.02 -11.55 6.69
CA ILE A 16 22.62 -10.43 5.83
C ILE A 16 22.10 -10.96 4.49
N LEU A 17 22.80 -11.90 3.86
CA LEU A 17 22.40 -12.47 2.57
C LEU A 17 21.02 -13.14 2.65
N LYS A 18 20.80 -13.94 3.70
CA LYS A 18 19.50 -14.57 3.97
C LYS A 18 18.37 -13.55 4.08
N LYS A 19 18.60 -12.42 4.75
CA LYS A 19 17.61 -11.33 4.85
C LYS A 19 17.31 -10.72 3.48
N ILE A 20 18.32 -10.46 2.67
CA ILE A 20 18.14 -9.90 1.32
C ILE A 20 17.29 -10.83 0.45
N VAL A 21 17.60 -12.13 0.46
CA VAL A 21 16.83 -13.14 -0.31
C VAL A 21 15.38 -13.23 0.16
N LEU A 22 15.14 -13.23 1.46
CA LEU A 22 13.77 -13.25 2.01
C LEU A 22 12.99 -11.99 1.62
N ILE A 23 13.61 -10.81 1.72
CA ILE A 23 12.98 -9.55 1.33
C ILE A 23 12.68 -9.56 -0.17
N SER A 24 13.60 -10.00 -1.03
CA SER A 24 13.34 -10.04 -2.47
C SER A 24 12.19 -10.98 -2.82
N ASN A 25 12.08 -12.12 -2.14
CA ASN A 25 10.98 -13.07 -2.33
C ASN A 25 9.63 -12.52 -1.86
N LEU A 26 9.60 -11.79 -0.74
CA LEU A 26 8.37 -11.12 -0.29
C LEU A 26 7.96 -10.00 -1.23
N LEU A 27 8.94 -9.23 -1.73
CA LEU A 27 8.69 -8.16 -2.69
C LEU A 27 8.18 -8.71 -4.03
N SER A 28 8.80 -9.79 -4.55
CA SER A 28 8.35 -10.43 -5.79
C SER A 28 6.97 -11.05 -5.65
N LEU A 29 6.66 -11.68 -4.51
CA LEU A 29 5.33 -12.20 -4.23
C LEU A 29 4.27 -11.09 -4.19
N SER A 30 4.56 -9.97 -3.51
CA SER A 30 3.65 -8.81 -3.50
C SER A 30 3.41 -8.28 -4.93
N PHE A 31 4.48 -8.15 -5.72
CA PHE A 31 4.38 -7.72 -7.11
C PHE A 31 3.55 -8.67 -7.96
N ILE A 32 3.78 -9.99 -7.88
CA ILE A 32 3.02 -10.99 -8.63
C ILE A 32 1.53 -10.93 -8.26
N ILE A 33 1.21 -10.87 -6.96
CA ILE A 33 -0.19 -10.75 -6.52
C ILE A 33 -0.82 -9.46 -7.04
N LYS A 34 -0.11 -8.33 -6.98
CA LYS A 34 -0.58 -7.04 -7.50
C LYS A 34 -0.79 -7.09 -9.01
N PHE A 35 0.14 -7.65 -9.76
CA PHE A 35 0.06 -7.82 -11.21
C PHE A 35 -1.11 -8.74 -11.61
N CYS A 36 -1.24 -9.90 -10.97
CA CYS A 36 -2.33 -10.84 -11.22
C CYS A 36 -3.69 -10.24 -10.87
N SER A 37 -3.83 -9.57 -9.73
CA SER A 37 -5.10 -8.92 -9.34
C SER A 37 -5.51 -7.82 -10.32
N LEU A 38 -4.55 -7.03 -10.82
CA LEU A 38 -4.78 -6.03 -11.87
C LEU A 38 -5.19 -6.67 -13.20
N HIS A 39 -4.53 -7.77 -13.60
CA HIS A 39 -4.81 -8.45 -14.86
C HIS A 39 -6.15 -9.20 -14.83
N LEU A 40 -6.43 -9.95 -13.77
CA LEU A 40 -7.71 -10.66 -13.55
C LEU A 40 -8.89 -9.68 -13.53
N ALA A 41 -8.70 -8.50 -12.95
CA ALA A 41 -9.73 -7.47 -12.93
C ALA A 41 -9.98 -6.81 -14.30
N ASN A 42 -9.11 -7.01 -15.29
CA ASN A 42 -9.30 -6.51 -16.65
C ASN A 42 -9.89 -7.59 -17.58
N THR A 43 -9.92 -8.87 -17.18
CA THR A 43 -10.54 -9.95 -17.94
C THR A 43 -12.01 -10.09 -17.55
N SER A 44 -12.91 -10.12 -18.54
CA SER A 44 -14.38 -10.20 -18.40
C SER A 44 -14.92 -11.47 -17.71
N PHE A 45 -14.04 -12.38 -17.27
CA PHE A 45 -14.41 -13.73 -16.84
C PHE A 45 -15.17 -13.77 -15.50
N LEU A 46 -15.10 -12.69 -14.74
CA LEU A 46 -15.92 -12.41 -13.57
C LEU A 46 -16.30 -10.93 -13.67
N ASN A 47 -17.50 -10.54 -13.24
CA ASN A 47 -17.94 -9.13 -13.13
C ASN A 47 -17.13 -8.37 -12.02
N LEU A 48 -15.81 -8.56 -12.00
CA LEU A 48 -14.83 -7.98 -11.09
C LEU A 48 -14.66 -6.48 -11.29
N GLU A 49 -15.12 -5.91 -12.42
CA GLU A 49 -15.13 -4.47 -12.62
C GLU A 49 -15.97 -3.77 -11.55
N PHE A 50 -17.14 -4.33 -11.20
CA PHE A 50 -17.99 -3.80 -10.14
C PHE A 50 -17.30 -3.97 -8.77
N LEU A 51 -16.73 -5.14 -8.49
CA LEU A 51 -15.99 -5.39 -7.25
C LEU A 51 -14.74 -4.52 -7.10
N LYS A 52 -14.07 -4.13 -8.18
CA LYS A 52 -12.92 -3.20 -8.18
C LYS A 52 -13.32 -1.77 -7.81
N ILE A 53 -14.53 -1.37 -8.19
CA ILE A 53 -15.06 -0.05 -7.84
C ILE A 53 -15.31 0.00 -6.33
N PHE A 54 -15.85 -1.05 -5.72
CA PHE A 54 -16.27 -1.02 -4.31
C PHE A 54 -15.29 -1.64 -3.31
N PHE A 55 -14.38 -2.52 -3.74
CA PHE A 55 -13.44 -3.24 -2.86
C PHE A 55 -11.99 -3.05 -3.30
N PHE A 56 -11.07 -3.10 -2.33
CA PHE A 56 -9.63 -3.13 -2.59
C PHE A 56 -9.22 -4.50 -3.15
N VAL A 57 -9.44 -4.79 -4.43
CA VAL A 57 -9.09 -6.11 -5.03
C VAL A 57 -7.60 -6.46 -4.86
N GLU A 58 -6.74 -5.46 -4.74
CA GLU A 58 -5.29 -5.60 -4.52
C GLU A 58 -4.91 -5.93 -3.07
N PHE A 59 -5.86 -6.12 -2.14
CA PHE A 59 -5.57 -6.23 -0.71
C PHE A 59 -4.61 -7.37 -0.33
N PHE A 60 -4.64 -8.48 -1.07
CA PHE A 60 -3.71 -9.60 -0.85
C PHE A 60 -2.25 -9.22 -1.13
N SER A 61 -1.99 -8.23 -1.97
CA SER A 61 -0.63 -7.77 -2.28
C SER A 61 0.04 -7.05 -1.10
N PHE A 62 -0.76 -6.60 -0.12
CA PHE A 62 -0.27 -5.95 1.10
C PHE A 62 0.25 -6.96 2.13
N ILE A 63 -0.22 -8.22 2.10
CA ILE A 63 0.16 -9.22 3.09
C ILE A 63 1.68 -9.47 3.09
N PRO A 64 2.34 -9.74 1.94
CA PRO A 64 3.79 -9.91 1.94
C PRO A 64 4.56 -8.66 2.41
N LEU A 65 4.05 -7.46 2.11
CA LEU A 65 4.66 -6.19 2.51
C LEU A 65 4.65 -6.02 4.04
N LEU A 66 3.57 -6.45 4.69
CA LEU A 66 3.47 -6.46 6.13
C LEU A 66 4.49 -7.38 6.80
N PHE A 67 5.16 -8.31 6.11
CA PHE A 67 6.20 -9.14 6.72
C PHE A 67 7.61 -8.60 6.54
N ILE A 68 7.82 -7.66 5.61
CA ILE A 68 9.16 -7.13 5.28
C ILE A 68 9.82 -6.49 6.51
N HIS A 69 9.05 -5.76 7.32
CA HIS A 69 9.57 -5.08 8.52
C HIS A 69 10.14 -6.04 9.58
N LEU A 70 9.76 -7.32 9.57
CA LEU A 70 10.31 -8.31 10.50
C LEU A 70 11.77 -8.66 10.17
N TYR A 71 12.21 -8.44 8.93
CA TYR A 71 13.52 -8.88 8.44
C TYR A 71 14.46 -7.74 8.06
N SER A 72 13.91 -6.55 7.79
CA SER A 72 14.64 -5.41 7.25
C SER A 72 14.60 -4.19 8.17
N ASN A 73 15.44 -3.20 7.86
CA ASN A 73 15.29 -1.88 8.46
C ASN A 73 14.20 -1.08 7.72
N ARG A 74 13.73 0.00 8.35
CA ARG A 74 12.63 0.84 7.82
C ARG A 74 12.94 1.38 6.42
N PHE A 75 14.20 1.72 6.16
CA PHE A 75 14.65 2.26 4.87
C PHE A 75 14.59 1.25 3.73
N ILE A 76 15.02 0.00 3.97
CA ILE A 76 14.94 -1.07 2.95
C ILE A 76 13.47 -1.42 2.69
N ALA A 77 12.64 -1.48 3.72
CA ALA A 77 11.20 -1.68 3.55
C ALA A 77 10.56 -0.57 2.70
N PHE A 78 10.92 0.69 2.95
CA PHE A 78 10.47 1.84 2.16
C PHE A 78 10.93 1.74 0.69
N ILE A 79 12.22 1.53 0.44
CA ILE A 79 12.75 1.45 -0.93
C ILE A 79 12.12 0.28 -1.69
N GLY A 80 11.99 -0.88 -1.06
CA GLY A 80 11.39 -2.06 -1.68
C GLY A 80 9.91 -1.84 -2.03
N THR A 81 9.13 -1.28 -1.11
CA THR A 81 7.71 -0.98 -1.35
C THR A 81 7.52 0.11 -2.41
N PHE A 82 8.39 1.12 -2.45
CA PHE A 82 8.41 2.15 -3.50
C PHE A 82 8.67 1.53 -4.88
N LEU A 83 9.68 0.65 -4.98
CA LEU A 83 10.02 -0.03 -6.23
C LEU A 83 8.88 -0.91 -6.75
N ILE A 84 8.15 -1.60 -5.86
CA ILE A 84 6.98 -2.38 -6.29
C ILE A 84 5.94 -1.51 -6.95
N ASP A 85 5.60 -0.36 -6.36
CA ASP A 85 4.60 0.53 -6.93
C ASP A 85 5.07 1.11 -8.28
N PHE A 86 6.32 1.55 -8.35
CA PHE A 86 6.96 2.03 -9.57
C PHE A 86 6.93 0.98 -10.70
N ILE A 87 7.37 -0.24 -10.43
CA ILE A 87 7.41 -1.34 -11.41
C ILE A 87 5.97 -1.74 -11.81
N SER A 88 5.04 -1.80 -10.85
CA SER A 88 3.64 -2.15 -11.14
C SER A 88 2.99 -1.19 -12.14
N ILE A 89 3.31 0.10 -12.05
CA ILE A 89 2.80 1.11 -12.97
C ILE A 89 3.44 0.98 -14.35
N PHE A 90 4.75 0.68 -14.41
CA PHE A 90 5.43 0.45 -15.68
C PHE A 90 4.85 -0.73 -16.48
N PHE A 91 4.46 -1.81 -15.80
CA PHE A 91 3.87 -3.00 -16.44
C PHE A 91 2.37 -2.86 -16.76
N ASN A 92 1.68 -1.88 -16.18
CA ASN A 92 0.27 -1.63 -16.46
C ASN A 92 0.19 -0.72 -17.70
N TYR A 93 0.13 -1.31 -18.90
CA TYR A 93 0.16 -0.69 -20.25
C TYR A 93 -0.74 0.56 -20.47
N LYS A 94 -1.66 0.87 -19.55
CA LYS A 94 -2.41 2.12 -19.57
C LYS A 94 -1.56 3.21 -18.91
N PHE A 95 -0.80 3.94 -19.73
CA PHE A 95 0.01 5.12 -19.38
C PHE A 95 -0.72 6.09 -18.43
N ARG A 96 -0.69 5.80 -17.13
CA ARG A 96 -0.88 6.81 -16.09
C ARG A 96 0.51 7.35 -15.79
N LEU A 97 0.67 8.66 -15.92
CA LEU A 97 1.89 9.34 -15.50
C LEU A 97 2.19 8.95 -14.04
N TYR A 98 3.30 8.24 -13.82
CA TYR A 98 3.74 7.87 -12.49
C TYR A 98 3.97 9.15 -11.67
N ASN A 99 3.29 9.25 -10.53
CA ASN A 99 3.55 10.33 -9.59
C ASN A 99 4.46 9.80 -8.47
N PRO A 100 5.73 10.24 -8.39
CA PRO A 100 6.65 9.78 -7.37
C PRO A 100 6.21 10.17 -5.95
N ILE A 101 5.45 11.26 -5.78
CA ILE A 101 4.90 11.67 -4.48
C ILE A 101 3.91 10.61 -4.01
N LEU A 102 3.04 10.12 -4.90
CA LEU A 102 2.11 9.04 -4.58
C LEU A 102 2.85 7.73 -4.26
N GLY A 103 3.88 7.38 -5.04
CA GLY A 103 4.75 6.25 -4.71
C GLY A 103 5.40 6.38 -3.33
N CYS A 104 5.85 7.58 -2.95
CA CYS A 104 6.39 7.85 -1.61
C CYS A 104 5.33 7.68 -0.52
N THR A 105 4.10 8.16 -0.72
CA THR A 105 3.02 7.94 0.25
C THR A 105 2.64 6.47 0.39
N TYR A 106 2.67 5.71 -0.71
CA TYR A 106 2.48 4.25 -0.70
C TYR A 106 3.56 3.55 0.13
N ALA A 107 4.82 3.86 -0.17
CA ALA A 107 5.98 3.27 0.50
C ALA A 107 6.05 3.66 1.98
N PHE A 108 5.59 4.87 2.33
CA PHE A 108 5.43 5.28 3.71
C PHE A 108 4.41 4.38 4.45
N CYS A 109 3.23 4.17 3.85
CA CYS A 109 2.17 3.38 4.47
C CYS A 109 2.53 1.90 4.61
N TRP A 110 3.16 1.29 3.61
CA TRP A 110 3.41 -0.15 3.59
C TRP A 110 4.85 -0.56 3.94
N GLY A 111 5.80 0.38 3.94
CA GLY A 111 7.18 0.13 4.35
C GLY A 111 7.49 0.66 5.74
N ILE A 112 7.17 1.94 6.00
CA ILE A 112 7.58 2.63 7.23
C ILE A 112 6.60 2.36 8.38
N LEU A 113 5.30 2.59 8.20
CA LEU A 113 4.31 2.44 9.29
C LEU A 113 4.28 1.03 9.92
N PRO A 114 4.33 -0.08 9.16
CA PRO A 114 4.38 -1.41 9.75
C PRO A 114 5.59 -1.59 10.65
N SER A 115 6.73 -0.99 10.29
CA SER A 115 7.95 -1.05 11.08
C SER A 115 7.89 -0.25 12.40
N PHE A 116 6.91 0.65 12.57
CA PHE A 116 6.68 1.37 13.82
C PHE A 116 5.69 0.65 14.72
N PHE A 117 4.60 0.15 14.13
CA PHE A 117 3.48 -0.39 14.87
C PHE A 117 3.54 -1.90 15.08
N LEU A 118 3.97 -2.67 14.08
CA LEU A 118 3.96 -4.14 14.16
C LEU A 118 5.30 -4.63 14.70
N LYS A 119 5.41 -4.79 16.02
CA LYS A 119 6.66 -5.31 16.61
C LYS A 119 6.69 -6.84 16.59
N LYS A 120 7.89 -7.42 16.54
CA LYS A 120 8.10 -8.87 16.56
C LYS A 120 7.43 -9.56 17.75
N GLU A 121 7.53 -8.95 18.92
CA GLU A 121 7.07 -9.52 20.20
C GLU A 121 5.56 -9.42 20.42
N GLU A 122 4.86 -8.57 19.65
CA GLU A 122 3.42 -8.36 19.84
C GLU A 122 2.59 -9.55 19.38
N ARG A 123 1.70 -10.03 20.25
CA ARG A 123 0.81 -11.17 20.00
C ARG A 123 -0.69 -10.86 20.15
N SER A 124 -1.04 -9.71 20.72
CA SER A 124 -2.45 -9.38 20.96
C SER A 124 -3.18 -9.09 19.65
N PHE A 125 -4.20 -9.90 19.34
CA PHE A 125 -5.04 -9.73 18.16
C PHE A 125 -5.59 -8.31 18.04
N PHE A 126 -6.18 -7.80 19.12
CA PHE A 126 -6.82 -6.49 19.11
C PHE A 126 -5.83 -5.34 18.87
N LYS A 127 -4.62 -5.41 19.43
CA LYS A 127 -3.58 -4.40 19.19
C LYS A 127 -3.12 -4.42 17.73
N ILE A 128 -2.81 -5.60 17.20
CA ILE A 128 -2.39 -5.78 15.81
C ILE A 128 -3.49 -5.32 14.85
N TYR A 129 -4.76 -5.62 15.18
CA TYR A 129 -5.92 -5.14 14.44
C TYR A 129 -5.97 -3.62 14.36
N ILE A 130 -5.83 -2.93 15.51
CA ILE A 130 -5.81 -1.46 15.54
C ILE A 130 -4.65 -0.91 14.71
N TYR A 131 -3.47 -1.52 14.79
CA TYR A 131 -2.30 -1.08 14.00
C TYR A 131 -2.51 -1.25 12.50
N ILE A 132 -3.01 -2.40 12.07
CA ILE A 132 -3.33 -2.66 10.66
C ILE A 132 -4.43 -1.70 10.19
N LEU A 133 -5.46 -1.47 11.02
CA LEU A 133 -6.53 -0.52 10.73
C LEU A 133 -6.00 0.91 10.52
N ILE A 134 -5.11 1.39 11.40
CA ILE A 134 -4.47 2.70 11.26
C ILE A 134 -3.65 2.77 9.96
N ILE A 135 -2.87 1.73 9.64
CA ILE A 135 -2.10 1.66 8.39
C ILE A 135 -3.01 1.78 7.18
N PHE A 136 -4.14 1.05 7.17
CA PHE A 136 -5.11 1.14 6.08
C PHE A 136 -5.80 2.50 6.00
N ILE A 137 -6.16 3.12 7.13
CA ILE A 137 -6.73 4.46 7.16
C ILE A 137 -5.73 5.47 6.56
N CYS A 138 -4.46 5.41 6.97
CA CYS A 138 -3.40 6.23 6.39
C CYS A 138 -3.24 5.98 4.89
N HIS A 139 -3.23 4.72 4.46
CA HIS A 139 -3.15 4.37 3.04
C HIS A 139 -4.34 4.91 2.25
N PHE A 140 -5.55 4.83 2.80
CA PHE A 140 -6.76 5.34 2.14
C PHE A 140 -6.67 6.85 1.90
N PHE A 141 -6.36 7.64 2.93
CA PHE A 141 -6.32 9.10 2.82
C PHE A 141 -5.09 9.62 2.08
N LEU A 142 -3.90 9.02 2.29
CA LEU A 142 -2.65 9.52 1.72
C LEU A 142 -2.39 9.02 0.29
N PHE A 143 -2.93 7.87 -0.09
CA PHE A 143 -2.66 7.26 -1.39
C PHE A 143 -3.93 7.06 -2.22
N HIS A 144 -4.94 6.37 -1.67
CA HIS A 144 -6.11 5.98 -2.48
C HIS A 144 -6.94 7.20 -2.93
N VAL A 145 -7.30 8.09 -2.01
CA VAL A 145 -8.09 9.27 -2.34
C VAL A 145 -7.36 10.20 -3.34
N PRO A 146 -6.07 10.52 -3.14
CA PRO A 146 -5.28 11.24 -4.13
C PRO A 146 -5.23 10.59 -5.52
N ILE A 147 -5.11 9.25 -5.60
CA ILE A 147 -5.08 8.53 -6.89
C ILE A 147 -6.40 8.63 -7.62
N VAL A 148 -7.50 8.48 -6.89
CA VAL A 148 -8.85 8.61 -7.45
C VAL A 148 -8.98 10.01 -8.04
N TYR A 149 -8.60 11.06 -7.31
CA TYR A 149 -8.61 12.43 -7.81
C TYR A 149 -7.69 12.65 -9.01
N TRP A 150 -6.44 12.16 -8.93
CA TRP A 150 -5.44 12.25 -10.01
C TRP A 150 -5.91 11.57 -11.30
N GLY A 151 -6.59 10.42 -11.17
CA GLY A 151 -7.14 9.69 -12.30
C GLY A 151 -8.36 10.35 -12.94
N PHE A 152 -9.04 11.25 -12.21
CA PHE A 152 -10.24 11.95 -12.69
C PHE A 152 -9.93 13.35 -13.25
N ASP A 153 -8.96 14.05 -12.70
CA ASP A 153 -8.60 15.39 -13.17
C ASP A 153 -7.64 15.29 -14.39
N ARG A 154 -8.20 15.25 -15.61
CA ARG A 154 -7.41 15.34 -16.86
C ARG A 154 -6.60 16.64 -16.94
N ASN A 155 -7.02 17.70 -16.24
CA ASN A 155 -6.33 18.99 -16.21
C ASN A 155 -5.21 19.02 -15.15
N PHE A 156 -5.02 17.96 -14.37
CA PHE A 156 -3.89 17.88 -13.44
C PHE A 156 -2.55 17.76 -14.17
N ALA A 157 -2.55 17.23 -15.39
CA ALA A 157 -1.39 17.27 -16.29
C ALA A 157 -0.97 18.71 -16.61
N ASP A 158 -1.93 19.65 -16.71
CA ASP A 158 -1.66 21.08 -16.90
C ASP A 158 -1.17 21.76 -15.60
N ILE A 159 -1.60 21.27 -14.43
CA ILE A 159 -1.11 21.75 -13.11
C ILE A 159 0.34 21.31 -12.86
N LEU A 160 0.75 20.12 -13.31
CA LEU A 160 2.15 19.71 -13.27
C LEU A 160 3.04 20.59 -14.17
N LYS A 161 2.48 21.09 -15.28
CA LYS A 161 3.16 22.05 -16.16
C LYS A 161 3.36 23.41 -15.49
N ASN A 162 2.48 23.76 -14.54
CA ASN A 162 2.46 25.03 -13.83
C ASN A 162 2.56 24.82 -12.30
N ASN A 163 3.77 24.50 -11.81
CA ASN A 163 4.17 24.49 -10.39
C ASN A 163 3.17 23.85 -9.40
N PHE A 164 3.38 22.55 -9.15
CA PHE A 164 2.65 21.80 -8.13
C PHE A 164 2.78 22.49 -6.74
N ASN A 165 1.67 23.08 -6.27
CA ASN A 165 1.64 23.75 -4.96
C ASN A 165 0.91 22.86 -3.94
N PHE A 166 1.64 22.34 -2.95
CA PHE A 166 1.12 21.39 -1.96
C PHE A 166 -0.08 21.93 -1.16
N VAL A 167 -0.14 23.26 -0.98
CA VAL A 167 -1.23 23.94 -0.29
C VAL A 167 -2.54 23.85 -1.07
N SER A 168 -2.51 24.01 -2.40
CA SER A 168 -3.71 23.94 -3.25
C SER A 168 -4.27 22.51 -3.34
N PHE A 169 -3.40 21.50 -3.21
CA PHE A 169 -3.79 20.10 -3.11
C PHE A 169 -4.54 19.79 -1.81
N ILE A 170 -4.04 20.27 -0.66
CA ILE A 170 -4.70 20.11 0.65
C ILE A 170 -6.07 20.81 0.67
N GLU A 171 -6.17 22.02 0.11
CA GLU A 171 -7.45 22.76 0.03
C GLU A 171 -8.49 22.04 -0.84
N ARG A 172 -8.08 21.45 -1.98
CA ARG A 172 -8.97 20.64 -2.81
C ARG A 172 -9.44 19.38 -2.09
N ILE A 173 -8.56 18.69 -1.36
CA ILE A 173 -8.94 17.54 -0.52
C ILE A 173 -9.97 17.94 0.54
N LYS A 174 -9.76 19.07 1.24
CA LYS A 174 -10.72 19.58 2.24
C LYS A 174 -12.10 19.85 1.62
N LYS A 175 -12.14 20.47 0.44
CA LYS A 175 -13.40 20.81 -0.25
C LYS A 175 -14.23 19.57 -0.62
N ILE A 176 -13.58 18.45 -0.91
CA ILE A 176 -14.24 17.18 -1.25
C ILE A 176 -14.80 16.47 -0.02
N PHE A 177 -14.05 16.47 1.10
CA PHE A 177 -14.48 15.79 2.32
C PHE A 177 -15.48 16.58 3.16
N PHE A 178 -15.41 17.92 3.18
CA PHE A 178 -16.07 18.67 4.24
C PHE A 178 -17.35 19.42 3.91
N PHE A 179 -17.63 19.97 2.71
CA PHE A 179 -18.97 20.57 2.44
C PHE A 179 -19.21 20.81 0.93
N PRO A 180 -20.36 20.43 0.34
CA PRO A 180 -20.74 20.89 -0.99
C PRO A 180 -21.35 22.30 -0.89
N SER A 181 -20.74 23.29 -1.54
CA SER A 181 -21.52 24.43 -2.00
C SER A 181 -22.38 23.92 -3.15
N ILE A 182 -23.64 23.63 -2.87
CA ILE A 182 -24.64 23.18 -3.84
C ILE A 182 -24.75 24.26 -4.91
N LYS A 183 -24.18 24.02 -6.10
CA LYS A 183 -24.64 24.63 -7.35
C LYS A 183 -24.17 23.82 -8.56
N THR A 184 -25.19 23.41 -9.34
CA THR A 184 -25.22 23.07 -10.78
C THR A 184 -24.53 21.80 -11.27
N GLU A 185 -25.38 20.83 -11.66
CA GLU A 185 -25.24 19.74 -12.66
C GLU A 185 -24.03 18.78 -12.63
N SER A 186 -22.89 19.13 -12.04
CA SER A 186 -21.75 18.22 -11.79
C SER A 186 -21.99 17.23 -10.62
N ASN A 187 -23.13 17.33 -9.95
CA ASN A 187 -23.40 16.66 -8.67
C ASN A 187 -23.53 15.15 -8.77
N MET A 188 -24.15 14.57 -9.80
CA MET A 188 -24.42 13.12 -9.84
C MET A 188 -23.14 12.29 -9.83
N PHE A 189 -22.15 12.68 -10.63
CA PHE A 189 -20.88 11.97 -10.72
C PHE A 189 -20.01 12.15 -9.47
N GLU A 190 -19.93 13.38 -8.93
CA GLU A 190 -19.27 13.63 -7.64
C GLU A 190 -19.93 12.85 -6.49
N THR A 191 -21.26 12.78 -6.46
CA THR A 191 -22.01 12.01 -5.46
C THR A 191 -21.71 10.52 -5.57
N ILE A 192 -21.65 9.96 -6.79
CA ILE A 192 -21.27 8.54 -7.00
C ILE A 192 -19.84 8.30 -6.51
N ILE A 193 -18.88 9.17 -6.83
CA ILE A 193 -17.49 9.02 -6.35
C ILE A 193 -17.42 9.06 -4.83
N ARG A 194 -18.12 10.01 -4.18
CA ARG A 194 -18.19 10.09 -2.72
C ARG A 194 -18.77 8.82 -2.11
N PHE A 195 -19.84 8.29 -2.70
CA PHE A 195 -20.48 7.06 -2.23
C PHE A 195 -19.55 5.84 -2.39
N VAL A 196 -18.85 5.73 -3.52
CA VAL A 196 -17.85 4.68 -3.76
C VAL A 196 -16.70 4.78 -2.76
N LEU A 197 -16.17 5.98 -2.52
CA LEU A 197 -15.11 6.21 -1.53
C LEU A 197 -15.58 5.88 -0.11
N LEU A 198 -16.83 6.22 0.24
CA LEU A 198 -17.44 5.90 1.53
C LEU A 198 -17.54 4.38 1.73
N ILE A 199 -18.09 3.65 0.74
CA ILE A 199 -18.17 2.19 0.79
C ILE A 199 -16.77 1.60 0.97
N LYS A 200 -15.82 2.02 0.13
CA LYS A 200 -14.42 1.56 0.23
C LYS A 200 -13.82 1.85 1.60
N PHE A 201 -14.09 3.01 2.18
CA PHE A 201 -13.64 3.33 3.53
C PHE A 201 -14.19 2.35 4.56
N PHE A 202 -15.47 1.99 4.49
CA PHE A 202 -16.03 0.98 5.39
C PHE A 202 -15.48 -0.44 5.15
N THR A 203 -15.10 -0.79 3.91
CA THR A 203 -14.46 -2.08 3.64
C THR A 203 -13.11 -2.25 4.33
N ILE A 204 -12.42 -1.14 4.66
CA ILE A 204 -11.15 -1.17 5.40
C ILE A 204 -11.29 -1.87 6.75
N PHE A 205 -12.40 -1.69 7.46
CA PHE A 205 -12.61 -2.30 8.77
C PHE A 205 -12.65 -3.82 8.68
N ALA A 206 -13.40 -4.36 7.72
CA ALA A 206 -13.51 -5.79 7.47
C ALA A 206 -12.19 -6.38 6.94
N LEU A 207 -11.54 -5.69 5.99
CA LEU A 207 -10.25 -6.11 5.44
C LEU A 207 -9.15 -6.12 6.50
N SER A 208 -9.12 -5.11 7.37
CA SER A 208 -8.14 -5.05 8.47
C SER A 208 -8.31 -6.23 9.43
N PHE A 209 -9.55 -6.63 9.71
CA PHE A 209 -9.83 -7.80 10.54
C PHE A 209 -9.31 -9.09 9.89
N LEU A 210 -9.64 -9.31 8.61
CA LEU A 210 -9.20 -10.48 7.85
C LEU A 210 -7.67 -10.54 7.76
N ILE A 211 -7.01 -9.42 7.45
CA ILE A 211 -5.56 -9.34 7.33
C ILE A 211 -4.89 -9.54 8.69
N THR A 212 -5.48 -9.06 9.79
CA THR A 212 -4.97 -9.32 11.14
C THR A 212 -4.96 -10.82 11.44
N PHE A 213 -6.07 -11.50 11.13
CA PHE A 213 -6.18 -12.94 11.33
C PHE A 213 -5.11 -13.70 10.53
N LEU A 214 -4.95 -13.38 9.25
CA LEU A 214 -3.92 -13.98 8.40
C LEU A 214 -2.51 -13.64 8.88
N TYR A 215 -2.26 -12.39 9.25
CA TYR A 215 -0.97 -11.91 9.71
C TYR A 215 -0.49 -12.67 10.94
N ILE A 216 -1.36 -12.85 11.95
CA ILE A 216 -0.98 -13.57 13.18
C ILE A 216 -0.66 -15.03 12.88
N LYS A 217 -1.51 -15.73 12.12
CA LYS A 217 -1.28 -17.14 11.76
C LYS A 217 0.03 -17.32 10.99
N ILE A 218 0.29 -16.48 9.99
CA ILE A 218 1.50 -16.58 9.17
C ILE A 218 2.73 -16.16 10.00
N LYS A 219 2.61 -15.12 10.85
CA LYS A 219 3.70 -14.66 11.73
C LYS A 219 4.16 -15.76 12.68
N GLU A 220 3.23 -16.51 13.28
CA GLU A 220 3.57 -17.63 14.18
C GLU A 220 4.36 -18.71 13.45
N GLN A 221 3.91 -19.11 12.25
CA GLN A 221 4.63 -20.09 11.43
C GLN A 221 6.02 -19.58 11.03
N ILE A 222 6.10 -18.32 10.60
CA ILE A 222 7.36 -17.69 10.21
C ILE A 222 8.35 -17.64 11.37
N LEU A 223 7.91 -17.22 12.56
CA LEU A 223 8.77 -17.12 13.74
C LEU A 223 9.22 -18.51 14.23
N SER A 224 8.42 -19.56 14.00
CA SER A 224 8.82 -20.93 14.35
C SER A 224 9.95 -21.52 13.49
N LEU A 225 10.24 -20.91 12.34
CA LEU A 225 11.30 -21.35 11.42
C LEU A 225 12.69 -20.80 11.78
N PHE A 226 12.80 -19.92 12.78
CA PHE A 226 14.04 -19.25 13.21
C PHE A 226 14.24 -19.37 14.71
#